data_AF-A0A561VIB4-F1
#
_entry.id   AF-A0A561VIB4-F1
#
_cell.length_a   1.000
_cell.length_b   1.000
_cell.length_c   1.000
_cell.angle_alpha   90.00
_cell.angle_beta   90.00
_cell.angle_gamma   90.00
#
_symmetry.space_group_name_H-M   'P 1'
#
loop_
_entity.id
_entity.type
_entity.pdbx_description
1 polymer ?
#
loop_
_entity_poly.entity_id
_entity_poly.type
_entity_poly.pdbx_seq_one_letter_code
_entity_poly.pdbx_strand_id
1 'polypeptide(L)'
;MNVVSQMLLADPVAPVAIWLVLVLVSLPALLLLASPQALRHPRLAALETLGVARRYRHDRERARRRAAETVRYADEVRVAAARAHEAAGRWQRRWEQAEERCDSAWQAWQQAEQRVGRARAAAAFGVPGAARTAADYAARERHLHRAVRAAVERGDLPAAALTAAVAGRDGWDPRLHPVQQELVLLRAVAAHRHRLFRQAAVAERTAWHDAQLAAATRDSLRREAALAHARADAVRHDLPAREHRAAPAGRGAWVQRAA
;
A
#
# COMPACT_ATOMS: atom_id res chain seq x y z
N MET A 1 -26.91 -1.08 85.76
CA MET A 1 -26.56 -1.90 84.58
C MET A 1 -27.10 -1.20 83.34
N ASN A 2 -26.21 -0.54 82.58
CA ASN A 2 -26.58 0.37 81.51
C ASN A 2 -26.80 -0.41 80.20
N VAL A 3 -28.05 -0.52 79.77
CA VAL A 3 -28.49 -1.16 78.50
C VAL A 3 -27.84 -0.49 77.27
N VAL A 4 -27.41 0.77 77.42
CA VAL A 4 -26.68 1.53 76.38
C VAL A 4 -25.30 0.93 76.07
N SER A 5 -24.64 0.35 77.06
CA SER A 5 -23.29 -0.23 76.87
C SER A 5 -23.33 -1.55 76.10
N GLN A 6 -24.43 -2.31 76.17
CA GLN A 6 -24.57 -3.61 75.53
C GLN A 6 -25.00 -3.52 74.06
N MET A 7 -25.69 -2.44 73.68
CA MET A 7 -26.14 -2.23 72.30
C MET A 7 -25.01 -1.73 71.37
N LEU A 8 -23.96 -1.09 71.93
CA LEU A 8 -22.80 -0.59 71.19
C LEU A 8 -21.77 -1.68 70.82
N LEU A 9 -21.86 -2.87 71.43
CA LEU A 9 -20.94 -3.98 71.21
C LEU A 9 -21.46 -5.05 70.22
N ALA A 10 -22.75 -5.00 69.85
CA ALA A 10 -23.38 -6.00 68.99
C ALA A 10 -23.18 -5.75 67.48
N ASP A 11 -22.77 -4.53 67.09
CA ASP A 11 -22.53 -4.17 65.68
C ASP A 11 -21.19 -3.44 65.55
N PRO A 12 -20.09 -4.12 65.15
CA PRO A 12 -18.79 -3.48 64.95
C PRO A 12 -18.79 -2.47 63.78
N VAL A 13 -19.87 -2.43 63.00
CA VAL A 13 -20.04 -1.56 61.83
C VAL A 13 -20.53 -0.15 62.22
N ALA A 14 -21.37 -0.04 63.25
CA ALA A 14 -21.97 1.23 63.65
C ALA A 14 -20.96 2.28 64.16
N PRO A 15 -20.02 1.97 65.08
CA PRO A 15 -19.05 2.96 65.54
C PRO A 15 -18.06 3.36 64.45
N VAL A 16 -17.67 2.45 63.57
CA VAL A 16 -16.77 2.74 62.44
C VAL A 16 -17.45 3.65 61.41
N ALA A 17 -18.73 3.43 61.12
CA ALA A 17 -19.51 4.31 60.25
C ALA A 17 -19.66 5.72 60.85
N ILE A 18 -19.95 5.82 62.15
CA ILE A 18 -20.02 7.10 62.87
C ILE A 18 -18.66 7.80 62.82
N TRP A 19 -17.57 7.07 63.04
CA TRP A 19 -16.22 7.63 63.02
C TRP A 19 -15.83 8.14 61.63
N LEU A 20 -16.15 7.39 60.57
CA LEU A 20 -15.95 7.81 59.18
C LEU A 20 -16.77 9.04 58.83
N VAL A 21 -18.04 9.12 59.26
CA VAL A 21 -18.88 10.31 59.09
C VAL A 21 -18.30 11.51 59.83
N LEU A 22 -17.83 11.32 61.06
CA LEU A 22 -17.19 12.39 61.85
C LEU A 22 -15.90 12.89 61.18
N VAL A 23 -15.06 11.99 60.66
CA VAL A 23 -13.84 12.37 59.92
C VAL A 23 -14.18 13.10 58.62
N LEU A 24 -15.20 12.64 57.90
CA LEU A 24 -15.66 13.27 56.65
C LEU A 24 -16.21 14.68 56.87
N VAL A 25 -16.87 14.93 58.01
CA VAL A 25 -17.44 16.24 58.38
C VAL A 25 -16.40 17.17 59.04
N SER A 26 -15.42 16.63 59.76
CA SER A 26 -14.41 17.45 60.46
C SER A 26 -13.32 18.02 59.54
N LEU A 27 -12.95 17.30 58.48
CA LEU A 27 -11.98 17.79 57.48
C LEU A 27 -12.36 19.14 56.83
N PRO A 28 -13.59 19.34 56.31
CA PRO A 28 -13.97 20.65 55.77
C PRO A 28 -14.09 21.72 56.85
N ALA A 29 -14.45 21.38 58.10
CA ALA A 29 -14.51 22.32 59.21
C ALA A 29 -13.11 22.83 59.61
N LEU A 30 -12.10 21.96 59.62
CA LEU A 30 -10.70 22.32 59.86
C LEU A 30 -10.13 23.19 58.72
N LEU A 31 -10.48 22.89 57.47
CA LEU A 31 -10.09 23.70 56.31
C LEU A 31 -10.68 25.12 56.37
N LEU A 32 -11.89 25.24 56.91
CA LEU A 32 -12.59 26.53 57.11
C LEU A 32 -11.94 27.36 58.22
N LEU A 33 -11.48 26.73 59.31
CA LEU A 33 -10.79 27.41 60.42
C LEU A 33 -9.37 27.87 60.07
N ALA A 34 -8.67 27.15 59.19
CA ALA A 34 -7.31 27.49 58.77
C ALA A 34 -7.22 28.76 57.89
N SER A 35 -8.36 29.27 57.41
CA SER A 35 -8.46 30.45 56.55
C SER A 35 -9.24 31.57 57.28
N PRO A 36 -8.57 32.60 57.82
CA PRO A 36 -9.24 33.70 58.52
C PRO A 36 -10.16 34.53 57.60
N GLN A 37 -9.97 34.45 56.27
CA GLN A 37 -10.86 35.05 55.27
C GLN A 37 -12.10 34.18 54.97
N ALA A 38 -12.00 32.85 55.10
CA ALA A 38 -13.14 31.94 54.88
C ALA A 38 -14.21 32.04 55.99
N LEU A 39 -13.81 32.40 57.21
CA LEU A 39 -14.72 32.65 58.33
C LEU A 39 -15.62 33.89 58.10
N ARG A 40 -15.16 34.88 57.30
CA ARG A 40 -15.96 36.09 57.00
C ARG A 40 -17.05 35.83 55.96
N HIS A 41 -16.82 34.93 55.00
CA HIS A 41 -17.78 34.61 53.94
C HIS A 41 -17.82 33.10 53.61
N PRO A 42 -18.44 32.26 54.46
CA PRO A 42 -18.43 30.81 54.31
C PRO A 42 -19.10 30.34 53.00
N ARG A 43 -20.11 31.07 52.51
CA ARG A 43 -20.77 30.78 51.22
C ARG A 43 -19.86 31.02 50.01
N LEU A 44 -19.02 32.06 50.04
CA LEU A 44 -18.11 32.37 48.93
C LEU A 44 -16.96 31.35 48.89
N ALA A 45 -16.40 30.98 50.04
CA ALA A 45 -15.38 29.92 50.13
C ALA A 45 -15.92 28.55 49.67
N ALA A 46 -17.17 28.22 50.00
CA ALA A 46 -17.83 27.00 49.50
C ALA A 46 -18.07 27.04 47.97
N LEU A 47 -18.47 28.18 47.41
CA LEU A 47 -18.64 28.33 45.96
C LEU A 47 -17.31 28.29 45.20
N GLU A 48 -16.24 28.86 45.76
CA GLU A 48 -14.89 28.78 45.17
C GLU A 48 -14.35 27.35 45.15
N THR A 49 -14.48 26.61 46.26
CA THR A 49 -14.05 25.20 46.34
C THR A 49 -14.85 24.31 45.40
N LEU A 50 -16.18 24.50 45.31
CA LEU A 50 -17.02 23.84 44.29
C LEU A 50 -16.60 24.23 42.87
N GLY A 51 -16.25 25.49 42.63
CA GLY A 51 -15.74 25.99 41.36
C GLY A 51 -14.39 25.35 40.97
N VAL A 52 -13.46 25.17 41.92
CA VAL A 52 -12.20 24.45 41.73
C VAL A 52 -12.46 22.97 41.44
N ALA A 53 -13.34 22.30 42.19
CA ALA A 53 -13.69 20.91 41.94
C ALA A 53 -14.35 20.71 40.56
N ARG A 54 -15.21 21.64 40.13
CA ARG A 54 -15.83 21.63 38.80
C ARG A 54 -14.80 21.84 37.69
N ARG A 55 -13.87 22.79 37.86
CA ARG A 55 -12.74 23.01 36.95
C ARG A 55 -11.86 21.77 36.82
N TYR A 56 -11.48 21.16 37.95
CA TYR A 56 -10.69 19.93 37.97
C TYR A 56 -11.39 18.76 37.25
N ARG A 57 -12.70 18.56 37.47
CA ARG A 57 -13.48 17.55 36.74
C ARG A 57 -13.49 17.83 35.24
N HIS A 58 -13.73 19.07 34.84
CA HIS A 58 -13.76 19.47 33.44
C HIS A 58 -12.38 19.31 32.77
N ASP A 59 -11.28 19.63 33.45
CA ASP A 59 -9.92 19.42 32.95
C ASP A 59 -9.58 17.94 32.80
N ARG A 60 -10.01 17.10 33.76
CA ARG A 60 -9.86 15.65 33.66
C ARG A 60 -10.68 15.05 32.52
N GLU A 61 -11.89 15.55 32.28
CA GLU A 61 -12.69 15.14 31.12
C GLU A 61 -12.04 15.56 29.80
N ARG A 62 -11.46 16.76 29.75
CA ARG A 62 -10.67 17.21 28.59
C ARG A 62 -9.45 16.32 28.34
N ALA A 63 -8.69 15.99 29.39
CA ALA A 63 -7.54 15.09 29.31
C ALA A 63 -7.94 13.70 28.80
N ARG A 64 -9.03 13.12 29.35
CA ARG A 64 -9.60 11.84 28.89
C ARG A 64 -9.95 11.83 27.41
N ARG A 65 -10.65 12.88 26.94
CA ARG A 65 -11.03 12.98 25.52
C ARG A 65 -9.79 13.03 24.61
N ARG A 66 -8.79 13.84 24.97
CA ARG A 66 -7.51 13.92 24.23
C ARG A 66 -6.75 12.60 24.24
N ALA A 67 -6.74 11.89 25.37
CA ALA A 67 -6.12 10.58 25.47
C ALA A 67 -6.82 9.56 24.55
N ALA A 68 -8.15 9.52 24.56
CA ALA A 68 -8.94 8.65 23.70
C ALA A 68 -8.71 8.96 22.20
N GLU A 69 -8.67 10.24 21.83
CA GLU A 69 -8.34 10.67 20.46
C GLU A 69 -6.94 10.25 20.04
N THR A 70 -5.96 10.37 20.94
CA THR A 70 -4.56 9.99 20.69
C THR A 70 -4.42 8.48 20.47
N VAL A 71 -5.10 7.67 21.29
CA VAL A 71 -5.13 6.21 21.10
C VAL A 71 -5.80 5.84 19.78
N ARG A 72 -6.96 6.44 19.48
CA ARG A 72 -7.66 6.18 18.21
C ARG A 72 -6.80 6.52 17.00
N TYR A 73 -6.15 7.68 17.01
CA TYR A 73 -5.23 8.09 15.95
C TYR A 73 -4.05 7.11 15.82
N ALA A 74 -3.46 6.63 16.92
CA ALA A 74 -2.40 5.63 16.86
C ALA A 74 -2.87 4.32 16.21
N ASP A 75 -4.10 3.88 16.48
CA ASP A 75 -4.69 2.72 15.83
C ASP A 75 -4.95 2.95 14.33
N GLU A 76 -5.46 4.11 13.94
CA GLU A 76 -5.69 4.48 12.55
C GLU A 76 -4.38 4.48 11.75
N VAL A 77 -3.33 5.13 12.28
CA VAL A 77 -2.01 5.17 11.64
C VAL A 77 -1.37 3.78 11.59
N ARG A 78 -1.55 2.95 12.61
CA ARG A 78 -1.10 1.54 12.59
C ARG A 78 -1.75 0.76 11.46
N VAL A 79 -3.07 0.90 11.25
CA VAL A 79 -3.78 0.26 10.14
C VAL A 79 -3.29 0.81 8.79
N ALA A 80 -3.07 2.12 8.68
CA ALA A 80 -2.53 2.74 7.47
C ALA A 80 -1.13 2.22 7.15
N ALA A 81 -0.24 2.11 8.13
CA ALA A 81 1.11 1.56 7.98
C ALA A 81 1.08 0.09 7.54
N ALA A 82 0.19 -0.73 8.08
CA ALA A 82 0.02 -2.12 7.65
C ALA A 82 -0.43 -2.21 6.18
N ARG A 83 -1.43 -1.41 5.77
CA ARG A 83 -1.89 -1.34 4.38
C ARG A 83 -0.79 -0.86 3.43
N ALA A 84 0.00 0.11 3.85
CA ALA A 84 1.12 0.62 3.06
C ALA A 84 2.23 -0.43 2.90
N HIS A 85 2.49 -1.25 3.93
CA HIS A 85 3.41 -2.38 3.84
C HIS A 85 2.95 -3.41 2.79
N GLU A 86 1.68 -3.81 2.82
CA GLU A 86 1.12 -4.71 1.80
C GLU A 86 1.15 -4.10 0.40
N ALA A 87 0.85 -2.79 0.29
CA ALA A 87 0.90 -2.08 -0.98
C ALA A 87 2.32 -2.05 -1.55
N ALA A 88 3.33 -1.75 -0.73
CA ALA A 88 4.73 -1.81 -1.13
C ALA A 88 5.11 -3.23 -1.62
N GLY A 89 4.66 -4.28 -0.93
CA GLY A 89 4.87 -5.66 -1.38
C GLY A 89 4.20 -6.00 -2.72
N ARG A 90 3.01 -5.44 -3.01
CA ARG A 90 2.36 -5.60 -4.32
C ARG A 90 3.12 -4.88 -5.43
N TRP A 91 3.62 -3.67 -5.17
CA TRP A 91 4.40 -2.90 -6.14
C TRP A 91 5.75 -3.54 -6.42
N GLN A 92 6.41 -4.07 -5.39
CA GLN A 92 7.65 -4.84 -5.53
C GLN A 92 7.46 -6.01 -6.51
N ARG A 93 6.42 -6.84 -6.32
CA ARG A 93 6.11 -7.94 -7.24
C ARG A 93 5.78 -7.48 -8.66
N ARG A 94 5.15 -6.32 -8.82
CA ARG A 94 4.88 -5.75 -10.16
C ARG A 94 6.15 -5.30 -10.85
N TRP A 95 7.11 -4.74 -10.10
CA TRP A 95 8.41 -4.39 -10.64
C TRP A 95 9.19 -5.65 -11.06
N GLU A 96 9.25 -6.69 -10.23
CA GLU A 96 9.88 -7.98 -10.57
C GLU A 96 9.29 -8.58 -11.87
N GLN A 97 7.96 -8.58 -12.01
CA GLN A 97 7.31 -9.03 -13.25
C GLN A 97 7.62 -8.15 -14.47
N ALA A 98 7.83 -6.85 -14.27
CA ALA A 98 8.18 -5.94 -15.35
C ALA A 98 9.65 -6.11 -15.78
N GLU A 99 10.55 -6.36 -14.81
CA GLU A 99 11.96 -6.71 -15.03
C GLU A 99 12.08 -8.00 -15.84
N GLU A 100 11.42 -9.09 -15.42
CA GLU A 100 11.41 -10.36 -16.16
C GLU A 100 10.92 -10.19 -17.61
N ARG A 101 9.90 -9.36 -17.82
CA ARG A 101 9.38 -9.06 -19.18
C ARG A 101 10.37 -8.23 -19.98
N CYS A 102 11.05 -7.27 -19.36
CA CYS A 102 12.07 -6.46 -20.00
C CYS A 102 13.24 -7.33 -20.47
N ASP A 103 13.73 -8.20 -19.59
CA ASP A 103 14.81 -9.15 -19.87
C ASP A 103 14.42 -10.13 -20.99
N SER A 104 13.22 -10.71 -20.93
CA SER A 104 12.73 -11.59 -21.98
C SER A 104 12.64 -10.86 -23.33
N ALA A 105 12.13 -9.62 -23.34
CA ALA A 105 12.05 -8.82 -24.56
C ALA A 105 13.44 -8.43 -25.09
N TRP A 106 14.39 -8.14 -24.21
CA TRP A 106 15.79 -7.90 -24.54
C TRP A 106 16.41 -9.11 -25.23
N GLN A 107 16.30 -10.29 -24.61
CA GLN A 107 16.83 -11.54 -25.16
C GLN A 107 16.21 -11.86 -26.52
N ALA A 108 14.89 -11.70 -26.67
CA ALA A 108 14.20 -11.91 -27.95
C ALA A 108 14.69 -10.94 -29.05
N TRP A 109 14.96 -9.68 -28.71
CA TRP A 109 15.55 -8.73 -29.64
C TRP A 109 16.98 -9.12 -30.03
N GLN A 110 17.83 -9.48 -29.07
CA GLN A 110 19.21 -9.92 -29.32
C GLN A 110 19.25 -11.15 -30.24
N GLN A 111 18.37 -12.14 -30.01
CA GLN A 111 18.25 -13.31 -30.88
C GLN A 111 17.83 -12.92 -32.30
N ALA A 112 16.90 -11.96 -32.45
CA ALA A 112 16.48 -11.46 -33.75
C ALA A 112 17.64 -10.74 -34.49
N GLU A 113 18.41 -9.90 -33.80
CA GLU A 113 19.60 -9.25 -34.37
C GLU A 113 20.67 -10.25 -34.80
N GLN A 114 20.93 -11.29 -34.00
CA GLN A 114 21.85 -12.36 -34.38
C GLN A 114 21.40 -13.09 -35.66
N ARG A 115 20.09 -13.33 -35.82
CA ARG A 115 19.53 -13.91 -37.06
C ARG A 115 19.72 -12.98 -38.25
N VAL A 116 19.53 -11.67 -38.06
CA VAL A 116 19.82 -10.66 -39.09
C VAL A 116 21.30 -10.69 -39.47
N GLY A 117 22.22 -10.79 -38.50
CA GLY A 117 23.66 -10.90 -38.75
C GLY A 117 24.01 -12.13 -39.60
N ARG A 118 23.48 -13.30 -39.24
CA ARG A 118 23.66 -14.55 -40.01
C ARG A 118 23.09 -14.45 -41.42
N ALA A 119 21.90 -13.89 -41.59
CA ALA A 119 21.28 -13.72 -42.89
C ALA A 119 22.03 -12.71 -43.78
N ARG A 120 22.60 -11.64 -43.19
CA ARG A 120 23.46 -10.70 -43.92
C ARG A 120 24.73 -11.39 -44.44
N ALA A 121 25.35 -12.23 -43.61
CA ALA A 121 26.52 -13.01 -44.04
C ALA A 121 26.16 -13.98 -45.18
N ALA A 122 25.01 -14.66 -45.09
CA ALA A 122 24.51 -15.52 -46.17
C ALA A 122 24.20 -14.72 -47.47
N ALA A 123 23.64 -13.52 -47.35
CA ALA A 123 23.31 -12.66 -48.48
C ALA A 123 24.55 -12.10 -49.20
N ALA A 124 25.73 -12.14 -48.59
CA ALA A 124 26.98 -11.76 -49.23
C ALA A 124 27.41 -12.77 -50.32
N PHE A 125 26.94 -14.02 -50.23
CA PHE A 125 27.13 -14.99 -51.30
C PHE A 125 26.16 -14.69 -52.44
N GLY A 126 26.71 -14.35 -53.61
CA GLY A 126 25.96 -13.96 -54.78
C GLY A 126 24.97 -15.03 -55.24
N VAL A 127 23.91 -14.58 -55.90
CA VAL A 127 22.86 -15.45 -56.43
C VAL A 127 23.32 -16.05 -57.77
N PRO A 128 23.23 -17.38 -57.98
CA PRO A 128 23.46 -17.97 -59.29
C PRO A 128 22.56 -17.34 -60.36
N GLY A 129 23.15 -16.86 -61.46
CA GLY A 129 22.50 -16.07 -62.51
C GLY A 129 21.57 -16.86 -63.45
N ALA A 130 20.66 -17.68 -62.92
CA ALA A 130 19.66 -18.37 -63.74
C ALA A 130 18.54 -17.41 -64.20
N ALA A 131 18.11 -17.55 -65.45
CA ALA A 131 16.94 -16.87 -65.98
C ALA A 131 15.69 -17.27 -65.17
N ARG A 132 14.90 -16.28 -64.75
CA ARG A 132 13.75 -16.48 -63.85
C ARG A 132 12.47 -16.62 -64.65
N THR A 133 11.64 -17.58 -64.30
CA THR A 133 10.33 -17.81 -64.93
C THR A 133 9.20 -17.15 -64.15
N ALA A 134 8.04 -16.95 -64.78
CA ALA A 134 6.84 -16.46 -64.10
C ALA A 134 6.39 -17.40 -62.95
N ALA A 135 6.57 -18.70 -63.11
CA ALA A 135 6.29 -19.69 -62.07
C ALA A 135 7.18 -19.51 -60.83
N ASP A 136 8.45 -19.14 -61.02
CA ASP A 136 9.38 -18.85 -59.92
C ASP A 136 8.94 -17.64 -59.11
N TYR A 137 8.48 -16.57 -59.77
CA TYR A 137 7.97 -15.39 -59.07
C TYR A 137 6.72 -15.70 -58.25
N ALA A 138 5.78 -16.45 -58.81
CA ALA A 138 4.59 -16.88 -58.07
C ALA A 138 4.94 -17.78 -56.87
N ALA A 139 5.96 -18.63 -57.00
CA ALA A 139 6.44 -19.46 -55.90
C ALA A 139 7.08 -18.62 -54.78
N ARG A 140 7.86 -17.59 -55.14
CA ARG A 140 8.48 -16.64 -54.19
C ARG A 140 7.44 -15.81 -53.44
N GLU A 141 6.43 -15.32 -54.14
CA GLU A 141 5.32 -14.59 -53.52
C GLU A 141 4.59 -15.45 -52.47
N ARG A 142 4.21 -16.68 -52.83
CA ARG A 142 3.60 -17.63 -51.90
C ARG A 142 4.51 -17.97 -50.72
N HIS A 143 5.82 -18.06 -50.94
CA HIS A 143 6.79 -18.27 -49.86
C HIS A 143 6.83 -17.08 -48.91
N LEU A 144 6.95 -15.85 -49.44
CA LEU A 144 6.96 -14.62 -48.65
C LEU A 144 5.71 -14.50 -47.78
N HIS A 145 4.52 -14.67 -48.36
CA HIS A 145 3.26 -14.57 -47.61
C HIS A 145 3.16 -15.63 -46.51
N ARG A 146 3.58 -16.88 -46.77
CA ARG A 146 3.62 -17.93 -45.74
C ARG A 146 4.61 -17.60 -44.63
N ALA A 147 5.78 -17.09 -44.96
CA ALA A 147 6.82 -16.73 -43.99
C ALA A 147 6.36 -15.57 -43.09
N VAL A 148 5.75 -14.54 -43.67
CA VAL A 148 5.17 -13.41 -42.92
C VAL A 148 4.01 -13.88 -42.04
N ARG A 149 3.09 -14.70 -42.58
CA ARG A 149 1.99 -15.26 -41.79
C ARG A 149 2.50 -16.05 -40.59
N ALA A 150 3.46 -16.94 -40.78
CA ALA A 150 4.04 -17.71 -39.69
C ALA A 150 4.73 -16.81 -38.65
N ALA A 151 5.36 -15.71 -39.07
CA ALA A 151 5.93 -14.74 -38.13
C ALA A 151 4.85 -13.99 -37.34
N VAL A 152 3.72 -13.64 -37.96
CA VAL A 152 2.58 -13.05 -37.27
C VAL A 152 1.94 -14.02 -36.28
N GLU A 153 1.75 -15.28 -36.67
CA GLU A 153 1.17 -16.32 -35.79
C GLU A 153 2.04 -16.58 -34.54
N ARG A 154 3.36 -16.46 -34.64
CA ARG A 154 4.28 -16.52 -33.49
C ARG A 154 4.36 -15.23 -32.68
N GLY A 155 3.74 -14.14 -33.12
CA GLY A 155 3.88 -12.81 -32.53
C GLY A 155 5.24 -12.16 -32.78
N ASP A 156 6.02 -12.64 -33.75
CA ASP A 156 7.29 -12.01 -34.18
C ASP A 156 7.06 -10.73 -35.00
N LEU A 157 5.86 -10.58 -35.57
CA LEU A 157 5.41 -9.41 -36.33
C LEU A 157 3.96 -9.06 -35.97
N PRO A 158 3.55 -7.78 -36.08
CA PRO A 158 2.16 -7.38 -35.91
C PRO A 158 1.32 -7.84 -37.10
N ALA A 159 0.01 -8.05 -36.89
CA ALA A 159 -0.92 -8.46 -37.95
C ALA A 159 -0.92 -7.53 -39.17
N ALA A 160 -0.69 -6.22 -38.97
CA ALA A 160 -0.57 -5.23 -40.04
C ALA A 160 0.56 -5.57 -41.05
N ALA A 161 1.60 -6.30 -40.64
CA ALA A 161 2.68 -6.72 -41.52
C ALA A 161 2.19 -7.71 -42.59
N LEU A 162 1.22 -8.56 -42.28
CA LEU A 162 0.64 -9.48 -43.27
C LEU A 162 -0.14 -8.71 -44.35
N THR A 163 -0.93 -7.71 -43.94
CA THR A 163 -1.65 -6.83 -44.88
C THR A 163 -0.68 -6.05 -45.77
N ALA A 164 0.42 -5.54 -45.19
CA ALA A 164 1.46 -4.86 -45.94
C ALA A 164 2.16 -5.79 -46.95
N ALA A 165 2.44 -7.04 -46.56
CA ALA A 165 3.08 -8.03 -47.42
C ALA A 165 2.20 -8.49 -48.59
N VAL A 166 0.89 -8.66 -48.36
CA VAL A 166 -0.08 -8.95 -49.44
C VAL A 166 -0.20 -7.77 -50.40
N ALA A 167 -0.13 -6.53 -49.89
CA ALA A 167 -0.19 -5.33 -50.69
C ALA A 167 1.14 -4.92 -51.34
N GLY A 168 2.24 -5.64 -51.11
CA GLY A 168 3.56 -5.31 -51.63
C GLY A 168 4.14 -3.97 -51.12
N ARG A 169 3.73 -3.53 -49.92
CA ARG A 169 4.18 -2.26 -49.30
C ARG A 169 5.34 -2.49 -48.32
N ASP A 170 5.89 -1.43 -47.74
CA ASP A 170 6.89 -1.49 -46.65
C ASP A 170 8.13 -2.36 -46.95
N GLY A 171 8.52 -2.45 -48.22
CA GLY A 171 9.68 -3.23 -48.67
C GLY A 171 9.42 -4.72 -48.88
N TRP A 172 8.17 -5.19 -48.73
CA TRP A 172 7.76 -6.56 -49.04
C TRP A 172 7.67 -6.77 -50.56
N ASP A 173 8.81 -6.96 -51.22
CA ASP A 173 8.85 -7.17 -52.66
C ASP A 173 8.99 -8.69 -53.01
N PRO A 174 7.97 -9.31 -53.63
CA PRO A 174 8.02 -10.71 -54.04
C PRO A 174 9.03 -10.98 -55.17
N ARG A 175 9.54 -9.93 -55.84
CA ARG A 175 10.53 -10.05 -56.92
C ARG A 175 11.97 -10.18 -56.42
N LEU A 176 12.20 -9.86 -55.14
CA LEU A 176 13.51 -10.03 -54.51
C LEU A 176 13.97 -11.48 -54.55
N HIS A 177 15.28 -11.68 -54.42
CA HIS A 177 15.82 -13.02 -54.21
C HIS A 177 15.33 -13.59 -52.87
N PRO A 178 15.05 -14.91 -52.74
CA PRO A 178 14.61 -15.49 -51.47
C PRO A 178 15.47 -15.12 -50.25
N VAL A 179 16.80 -15.07 -50.41
CA VAL A 179 17.72 -14.63 -49.34
C VAL A 179 17.50 -13.16 -48.97
N GLN A 180 17.20 -12.30 -49.95
CA GLN A 180 16.87 -10.89 -49.70
C GLN A 180 15.49 -10.75 -49.05
N GLN A 181 14.51 -11.58 -49.43
CA GLN A 181 13.19 -11.64 -48.79
C GLN A 181 13.30 -12.04 -47.32
N GLU A 182 14.09 -13.07 -47.03
CA GLU A 182 14.38 -13.50 -45.67
C GLU A 182 15.07 -12.38 -44.87
N LEU A 183 16.02 -11.67 -45.48
CA LEU A 183 16.68 -10.54 -44.83
C LEU A 183 15.71 -9.39 -44.51
N VAL A 184 14.78 -9.06 -45.42
CA VAL A 184 13.72 -8.07 -45.17
C VAL A 184 12.82 -8.53 -44.02
N LEU A 185 12.40 -9.80 -44.02
CA LEU A 185 11.59 -10.38 -42.95
C LEU A 185 12.29 -10.30 -41.60
N LEU A 186 13.54 -10.75 -41.51
CA LEU A 186 14.29 -10.76 -40.25
C LEU A 186 14.57 -9.35 -39.73
N ARG A 187 14.83 -8.37 -40.61
CA ARG A 187 14.95 -6.96 -40.22
C ARG A 187 13.64 -6.42 -39.65
N ALA A 188 12.51 -6.76 -40.28
CA ALA A 188 11.20 -6.36 -39.78
C ALA A 188 10.91 -6.96 -38.38
N VAL A 189 11.24 -8.23 -38.18
CA VAL A 189 11.13 -8.92 -36.88
C VAL A 189 12.01 -8.24 -35.84
N ALA A 190 13.29 -8.03 -36.13
CA ALA A 190 14.23 -7.39 -35.21
C ALA A 190 13.79 -5.97 -34.83
N ALA A 191 13.32 -5.19 -35.81
CA ALA A 191 12.77 -3.86 -35.57
C ALA A 191 11.50 -3.89 -34.71
N HIS A 192 10.61 -4.87 -34.90
CA HIS A 192 9.44 -5.04 -34.06
C HIS A 192 9.81 -5.43 -32.62
N ARG A 193 10.68 -6.42 -32.45
CA ARG A 193 11.19 -6.87 -31.15
C ARG A 193 11.90 -5.74 -30.40
N HIS A 194 12.68 -4.91 -31.10
CA HIS A 194 13.30 -3.73 -30.51
C HIS A 194 12.24 -2.74 -29.98
N ARG A 195 11.15 -2.50 -30.72
CA ARG A 195 10.04 -1.66 -30.23
C ARG A 195 9.40 -2.23 -28.97
N LEU A 196 9.16 -3.54 -28.92
CA LEU A 196 8.60 -4.22 -27.75
C LEU A 196 9.54 -4.13 -26.55
N PHE A 197 10.85 -4.34 -26.74
CA PHE A 197 11.86 -4.15 -25.69
C PHE A 197 11.82 -2.72 -25.15
N ARG A 198 11.80 -1.70 -26.03
CA ARG A 198 11.72 -0.30 -25.59
C ARG A 198 10.46 -0.01 -24.78
N GLN A 199 9.32 -0.58 -25.15
CA GLN A 199 8.07 -0.47 -24.39
C GLN A 199 8.18 -1.16 -23.02
N ALA A 200 8.73 -2.37 -22.98
CA ALA A 200 8.97 -3.10 -21.74
C ALA A 200 9.91 -2.32 -20.79
N ALA A 201 11.00 -1.74 -21.31
CA ALA A 201 11.92 -0.94 -20.53
C ALA A 201 11.29 0.34 -19.95
N VAL A 202 10.33 0.95 -20.66
CA VAL A 202 9.55 2.09 -20.11
C VAL A 202 8.63 1.61 -18.99
N ALA A 203 7.95 0.49 -19.18
CA ALA A 203 7.05 -0.09 -18.18
C ALA A 203 7.81 -0.51 -16.91
N GLU A 204 8.99 -1.11 -17.06
CA GLU A 204 9.90 -1.47 -15.97
C GLU A 204 10.32 -0.24 -15.16
N ARG A 205 10.83 0.82 -15.82
CA ARG A 205 11.21 2.07 -15.14
C ARG A 205 10.06 2.71 -14.37
N THR A 206 8.85 2.64 -14.93
CA THR A 206 7.63 3.15 -14.27
C THR A 206 7.31 2.32 -13.03
N ALA A 207 7.33 0.98 -13.16
CA ALA A 207 7.07 0.07 -12.05
C ALA A 207 8.12 0.20 -10.93
N TRP A 208 9.40 0.40 -11.29
CA TRP A 208 10.48 0.66 -10.35
C TRP A 208 10.28 1.97 -9.58
N HIS A 209 9.86 3.04 -10.26
CA HIS A 209 9.53 4.30 -9.61
C HIS A 209 8.36 4.15 -8.63
N ASP A 210 7.28 3.49 -9.04
CA ASP A 210 6.11 3.24 -8.19
C ASP A 210 6.46 2.39 -6.97
N ALA A 211 7.31 1.37 -7.15
CA ALA A 211 7.81 0.53 -6.05
C ALA A 211 8.62 1.33 -5.03
N GLN A 212 9.50 2.22 -5.49
CA GLN A 212 10.24 3.12 -4.59
C GLN A 212 9.34 4.07 -3.83
N LEU A 213 8.35 4.69 -4.51
CA LEU A 213 7.40 5.58 -3.88
C LEU A 213 6.56 4.85 -2.81
N ALA A 214 6.13 3.63 -3.11
CA ALA A 214 5.40 2.81 -2.15
C ALA A 214 6.27 2.41 -0.94
N ALA A 215 7.55 2.08 -1.17
CA ALA A 215 8.50 1.78 -0.09
C ALA A 215 8.75 3.00 0.81
N ALA A 216 8.94 4.19 0.22
CA ALA A 216 9.11 5.44 0.96
C ALA A 216 7.86 5.77 1.80
N THR A 217 6.67 5.60 1.23
CA THR A 217 5.39 5.79 1.91
C THR A 217 5.23 4.83 3.09
N ARG A 218 5.52 3.54 2.88
CA ARG A 218 5.54 2.51 3.94
C ARG A 218 6.46 2.93 5.09
N ASP A 219 7.69 3.35 4.77
CA ASP A 219 8.67 3.68 5.79
C ASP A 219 8.32 4.95 6.56
N SER A 220 7.71 5.94 5.89
CA SER A 220 7.15 7.12 6.53
C SER A 220 6.03 6.76 7.51
N LEU A 221 5.03 6.01 7.07
CA LEU A 221 3.90 5.60 7.90
C LEU A 221 4.33 4.67 9.05
N ARG A 222 5.35 3.84 8.85
CA ARG A 222 5.92 3.00 9.92
C ARG A 222 6.53 3.85 11.04
N ARG A 223 7.26 4.91 10.68
CA ARG A 223 7.81 5.86 11.67
C ARG A 223 6.69 6.63 12.38
N GLU A 224 5.70 7.10 11.64
CA GLU A 224 4.55 7.82 12.21
C GLU A 224 3.74 6.93 13.17
N ALA A 225 3.49 5.67 12.80
CA ALA A 225 2.83 4.69 13.65
C ALA A 225 3.59 4.47 14.96
N ALA A 226 4.93 4.36 14.90
CA ALA A 226 5.76 4.19 16.10
C ALA A 226 5.67 5.41 17.03
N LEU A 227 5.72 6.62 16.47
CA LEU A 227 5.57 7.87 17.24
C LEU A 227 4.16 8.02 17.83
N ALA A 228 3.13 7.70 17.05
CA ALA A 228 1.74 7.75 17.51
C ALA A 228 1.49 6.74 18.63
N HIS A 229 2.07 5.53 18.54
CA HIS A 229 2.00 4.52 19.59
C HIS A 229 2.68 4.99 20.89
N ALA A 230 3.89 5.55 20.80
CA ALA A 230 4.60 6.08 21.97
C ALA A 230 3.79 7.21 22.65
N ARG A 231 3.14 8.09 21.87
CA ARG A 231 2.24 9.14 22.40
C ARG A 231 1.01 8.53 23.07
N ALA A 232 0.40 7.53 22.45
CA ALA A 232 -0.75 6.81 23.00
C ALA A 232 -0.42 6.11 24.32
N ASP A 233 0.77 5.52 24.45
CA ASP A 233 1.24 4.90 25.69
C ASP A 233 1.44 5.93 26.81
N ALA A 234 2.02 7.09 26.49
CA ALA A 234 2.23 8.16 27.45
C ALA A 234 0.92 8.67 28.08
N VAL A 235 -0.18 8.72 27.31
CA VAL A 235 -1.49 9.22 27.77
C VAL A 235 -2.45 8.11 28.22
N ARG A 236 -2.03 6.84 28.18
CA ARG A 236 -2.91 5.70 28.48
C ARG A 236 -3.46 5.73 29.91
N HIS A 237 -2.69 6.28 30.85
CA HIS A 237 -3.07 6.43 32.26
C HIS A 237 -4.26 7.38 32.48
N ASP A 238 -4.52 8.29 31.54
CA ASP A 238 -5.65 9.23 31.61
C ASP A 238 -6.97 8.57 31.21
N LEU A 239 -6.92 7.41 30.53
CA LEU A 239 -8.11 6.70 30.09
C LEU A 239 -8.83 6.05 31.28
N PRO A 240 -10.18 6.01 31.26
CA PRO A 240 -10.92 5.23 32.24
C PRO A 240 -10.58 3.73 32.14
N ALA A 241 -10.52 3.05 33.29
CA ALA A 241 -10.20 1.62 33.38
C ALA A 241 -11.14 0.70 32.56
N ARG A 242 -12.33 1.20 32.17
CA ARG A 242 -13.25 0.48 31.28
C ARG A 242 -12.85 0.52 29.80
N GLU A 243 -12.13 1.56 29.36
CA GLU A 243 -11.67 1.69 27.97
C GLU A 243 -10.37 0.93 27.72
N HIS A 244 -9.62 0.57 28.77
CA HIS A 244 -8.41 -0.26 28.67
C HIS A 244 -8.67 -1.66 28.10
N ARG A 245 -9.92 -2.16 28.11
CA ARG A 245 -10.30 -3.47 27.56
C ARG A 245 -10.88 -3.42 26.15
N ALA A 246 -11.14 -2.25 25.59
CA ALA A 246 -11.76 -2.12 24.28
C ALA A 246 -10.70 -1.83 23.20
N ALA A 247 -9.88 -2.83 22.90
CA ALA A 247 -9.11 -2.93 21.65
C ALA A 247 -9.65 -4.15 20.85
N PRO A 248 -9.54 -4.16 19.51
CA PRO A 248 -10.71 -4.30 18.64
C PRO A 248 -11.06 -5.75 18.29
N ALA A 249 -12.30 -6.16 18.58
CA ALA A 249 -12.97 -7.27 17.90
C ALA A 249 -13.55 -6.77 16.56
N GLY A 250 -12.69 -6.30 15.67
CA GLY A 250 -13.05 -5.94 14.30
C GLY A 250 -12.73 -7.08 13.34
N ARG A 251 -13.40 -8.23 13.46
CA ARG A 251 -13.46 -9.21 12.36
C ARG A 251 -14.75 -8.98 11.60
N GLY A 252 -14.59 -8.45 10.38
CA GLY A 252 -15.66 -8.22 9.43
C GLY A 252 -16.35 -9.53 9.05
N ALA A 253 -17.65 -9.60 9.30
CA ALA A 253 -18.56 -10.48 8.58
C ALA A 253 -18.90 -9.80 7.25
N TRP A 254 -18.09 -10.05 6.23
CA TRP A 254 -18.48 -9.73 4.85
C TRP A 254 -19.39 -10.84 4.33
N VAL A 255 -20.66 -10.47 4.21
CA VAL A 255 -21.71 -10.95 3.31
C VAL A 255 -21.23 -11.93 2.24
N GLN A 256 -21.62 -13.20 2.36
CA GLN A 256 -21.85 -14.06 1.20
C GLN A 256 -23.33 -13.93 0.82
N ARG A 257 -23.61 -13.31 -0.32
CA ARG A 257 -24.91 -13.37 -0.99
C ARG A 257 -24.63 -14.04 -2.34
N ALA A 258 -24.94 -15.32 -2.43
CA ALA A 258 -25.01 -16.06 -3.67
C ALA A 258 -26.49 -16.35 -3.94
N ALA A 259 -26.99 -15.79 -5.04
CA ALA A 259 -28.18 -16.20 -5.78
C ALA A 259 -27.82 -16.02 -7.25
#